data_AF-A0A903VU08-F1
#
_entry.id   AF-A0A903VU08-F1
#
_cell.length_a   1.000
_cell.length_b   1.000
_cell.length_c   1.000
_cell.angle_alpha   90.00
_cell.angle_beta   90.00
_cell.angle_gamma   90.00
#
_symmetry.space_group_name_H-M   'P 1'
#
loop_
_entity.id
_entity.type
_entity.pdbx_description
1 polymer ?
#
loop_
_entity_poly.entity_id
_entity_poly.type
_entity_poly.pdbx_seq_one_letter_code
_entity_poly.pdbx_strand_id
1 'polypeptide(L)'
;MTVENNTASSWFQWASEQSSYWEAVSRGGNLSHPIGPLTMLKDGTAESELVSVGTMLSSAELGLLTGVLMTLFLRHKFNRMKEEFVETRVYKSVKNLTMIDVRHFLFILITFIEFVAISPILFSIFYGFKCYRLVVACVLKRRYGSHFKGLLDGADVVWAIERDNSRGMINIMAYIEEPVALHATKESSTCAELLLVLRKRISSRLMRSRQTQPKMFWKRNLELGYYWWSDLSQLTIEDYIRYLEYIPVGEGEQYIDERKLRAVMSEINNRNLPAEHSSSWEILVGRQPLFVRERDMLRYPIIFRVHHSLGDGVALLRLLLGRNR
;
A
#
# COMPACT_ATOMS: atom_id res chain seq x y z
N MET A 1 9.75 -3.75 -47.87
CA MET A 1 8.55 -4.44 -47.37
C MET A 1 9.00 -5.59 -46.49
N THR A 2 9.03 -5.35 -45.19
CA THR A 2 9.10 -6.37 -44.14
C THR A 2 8.28 -5.79 -43.00
N VAL A 3 7.05 -6.26 -42.89
CA VAL A 3 6.13 -5.88 -41.82
C VAL A 3 6.55 -6.68 -40.59
N GLU A 4 7.15 -6.03 -39.60
CA GLU A 4 7.35 -6.64 -38.29
C GLU A 4 5.98 -6.73 -37.59
N ASN A 5 5.49 -7.95 -37.44
CA ASN A 5 4.33 -8.28 -36.64
C ASN A 5 4.65 -8.04 -35.15
N ASN A 6 4.25 -6.88 -34.64
CA ASN A 6 4.16 -6.62 -33.20
C ASN A 6 3.07 -7.51 -32.59
N THR A 7 3.46 -8.69 -32.15
CA THR A 7 2.64 -9.50 -31.25
C THR A 7 2.73 -8.88 -29.86
N ALA A 8 1.59 -8.39 -29.35
CA ALA A 8 1.49 -7.87 -27.99
C ALA A 8 1.88 -8.97 -27.01
N SER A 9 2.92 -8.74 -26.21
CA SER A 9 3.31 -9.65 -25.14
C SER A 9 2.18 -9.69 -24.10
N SER A 10 1.53 -10.85 -23.94
CA SER A 10 0.53 -11.01 -22.89
C SER A 10 1.23 -10.98 -21.53
N TRP A 11 0.54 -10.46 -20.52
CA TRP A 11 1.05 -10.37 -19.14
C TRP A 11 1.57 -11.72 -18.61
N PHE A 12 0.92 -12.82 -18.99
CA PHE A 12 1.34 -14.17 -18.60
C PHE A 12 2.68 -14.59 -19.21
N GLN A 13 2.99 -14.11 -20.41
CA GLN A 13 4.25 -14.42 -21.08
C GLN A 13 5.41 -13.67 -20.41
N TRP A 14 5.21 -12.39 -20.08
CA TRP A 14 6.17 -11.59 -19.30
C TRP A 14 6.41 -12.17 -17.90
N ALA A 15 5.35 -12.61 -17.21
CA ALA A 15 5.46 -13.22 -15.88
C ALA A 15 6.16 -14.59 -15.90
N SER A 16 6.05 -15.34 -17.00
CA SER A 16 6.66 -16.66 -17.14
C SER A 16 8.18 -16.62 -17.39
N GLU A 17 8.70 -15.52 -17.91
CA GLU A 17 10.12 -15.34 -18.22
C GLU A 17 10.94 -14.84 -17.02
N GLN A 18 10.30 -14.40 -15.93
CA GLN A 18 10.98 -13.98 -14.71
C GLN A 18 11.16 -15.16 -13.75
N SER A 19 12.37 -15.73 -13.72
CA SER A 19 12.78 -16.71 -12.72
C SER A 19 12.82 -16.03 -11.33
N SER A 20 11.74 -16.21 -10.59
CA SER A 20 11.48 -15.74 -9.23
C SER A 20 11.04 -14.28 -9.09
N TYR A 21 9.73 -14.12 -8.91
CA TYR A 21 9.04 -12.87 -8.56
C TYR A 21 9.71 -12.11 -7.39
N TRP A 22 10.29 -12.84 -6.43
CA TRP A 22 10.97 -12.27 -5.26
C TRP A 22 12.34 -11.64 -5.56
N GLU A 23 13.01 -12.05 -6.63
CA GLU A 23 14.31 -11.48 -7.01
C GLU A 23 14.16 -10.13 -7.72
N ALA A 24 13.05 -9.92 -8.44
CA ALA A 24 12.72 -8.63 -9.05
C ALA A 24 12.28 -7.59 -8.00
N VAL A 25 11.56 -8.01 -6.95
CA VAL A 25 11.10 -7.13 -5.86
C VAL A 25 12.25 -6.76 -4.91
N SER A 26 13.23 -7.65 -4.72
CA SER A 26 14.35 -7.40 -3.80
C SER A 26 15.48 -6.53 -4.38
N ARG A 27 15.57 -6.41 -5.71
CA ARG A 27 16.50 -5.47 -6.38
C ARG A 27 15.85 -4.10 -6.59
N GLY A 28 15.35 -3.51 -5.50
CA GLY A 28 14.99 -2.10 -5.44
C GLY A 28 16.24 -1.22 -5.44
N GLY A 29 16.89 -1.08 -6.59
CA GLY A 29 18.09 -0.25 -6.74
C GLY A 29 18.66 -0.37 -8.15
N ASN A 30 18.45 0.67 -8.96
CA ASN A 30 18.87 0.83 -10.35
C ASN A 30 18.17 -0.05 -11.39
N LEU A 31 17.06 0.46 -11.94
CA LEU A 31 16.56 0.05 -13.24
C LEU A 31 16.24 1.29 -14.09
N SER A 32 17.01 1.47 -15.15
CA SER A 32 16.85 2.47 -16.21
C SER A 32 15.82 2.05 -17.28
N HIS A 33 14.95 1.09 -16.98
CA HIS A 33 13.88 0.66 -17.88
C HIS A 33 12.53 0.60 -17.17
N PRO A 34 11.44 1.07 -17.83
CA PRO A 34 10.11 1.07 -17.24
C PRO A 34 9.62 -0.36 -16.99
N ILE A 35 9.06 -0.56 -15.81
CA ILE A 35 8.45 -1.82 -15.38
C ILE A 35 7.01 -1.85 -15.91
N GLY A 36 6.72 -2.79 -16.79
CA GLY A 36 5.37 -3.14 -17.26
C GLY A 36 5.03 -2.62 -18.66
N PRO A 37 4.10 -3.28 -19.39
CA PRO A 37 3.67 -2.84 -20.71
C PRO A 37 2.74 -1.63 -20.55
N LEU A 38 3.29 -0.43 -20.65
CA LEU A 38 2.49 0.77 -20.90
C LEU A 38 2.17 0.83 -22.40
N THR A 39 1.13 0.13 -22.82
CA THR A 39 0.46 0.45 -24.08
C THR A 39 -0.39 1.70 -23.88
N MET A 40 0.00 2.77 -24.56
CA MET A 40 -0.79 3.98 -24.69
C MET A 40 -2.14 3.63 -25.35
N LEU A 41 -3.22 3.71 -24.59
CA LEU A 41 -4.58 3.66 -25.13
C LEU A 41 -5.07 5.09 -25.34
N LYS A 42 -5.05 5.49 -26.61
CA LYS A 42 -5.67 6.70 -27.14
C LYS A 42 -7.11 6.35 -27.54
N ASP A 43 -8.03 7.22 -27.15
CA ASP A 43 -9.43 7.35 -27.56
C ASP A 43 -10.45 6.27 -27.17
N GLY A 44 -11.51 6.74 -26.50
CA GLY A 44 -12.89 6.32 -26.77
C GLY A 44 -13.40 5.04 -26.11
N THR A 45 -14.34 5.21 -25.19
CA THR A 45 -15.36 4.22 -24.78
C THR A 45 -14.90 2.91 -24.13
N ALA A 46 -14.79 2.94 -22.79
CA ALA A 46 -14.96 1.76 -21.93
C ALA A 46 -15.36 2.21 -20.51
N GLU A 47 -16.59 2.72 -20.37
CA GLU A 47 -17.28 2.68 -19.08
C GLU A 47 -17.61 1.21 -18.76
N SER A 48 -17.39 0.81 -17.50
CA SER A 48 -18.04 -0.33 -16.81
C SER A 48 -17.26 -1.62 -16.47
N GLU A 49 -15.93 -1.74 -16.67
CA GLU A 49 -15.22 -2.98 -16.26
C GLU A 49 -13.91 -2.81 -15.46
N LEU A 50 -13.79 -1.74 -14.67
CA LEU A 50 -12.81 -1.66 -13.57
C LEU A 50 -13.47 -2.01 -12.23
N VAL A 51 -14.10 -3.19 -12.18
CA VAL A 51 -14.60 -3.79 -10.94
C VAL A 51 -13.44 -4.52 -10.25
N SER A 52 -13.01 -3.91 -9.14
CA SER A 52 -12.62 -4.62 -7.91
C SER A 52 -11.51 -5.67 -7.99
N VAL A 53 -10.26 -5.24 -8.20
CA VAL A 53 -9.07 -6.05 -7.84
C VAL A 53 -8.43 -5.56 -6.52
N GLY A 54 -8.93 -4.46 -5.95
CA GLY A 54 -8.30 -3.76 -4.81
C GLY A 54 -8.75 -4.18 -3.40
N THR A 55 -9.24 -5.40 -3.19
CA THR A 55 -9.33 -5.93 -1.81
C THR A 55 -8.21 -6.93 -1.63
N MET A 56 -7.13 -6.50 -0.97
CA MET A 56 -6.13 -7.45 -0.47
C MET A 56 -6.88 -8.41 0.46
N LEU A 57 -7.12 -9.62 -0.04
CA LEU A 57 -7.69 -10.72 0.72
C LEU A 57 -6.89 -10.85 2.03
N SER A 58 -7.60 -10.91 3.17
CA SER A 58 -6.99 -11.16 4.47
C SER A 58 -6.09 -12.41 4.37
N SER A 59 -5.02 -12.50 5.16
CA SER A 59 -4.12 -13.67 5.13
C SER A 59 -4.87 -15.00 5.34
N ALA A 60 -5.98 -14.97 6.09
CA ALA A 60 -6.87 -16.11 6.25
C ALA A 60 -7.69 -16.43 4.98
N GLU A 61 -8.14 -15.41 4.26
CA GLU A 61 -8.88 -15.55 3.00
C GLU A 61 -7.96 -15.99 1.85
N LEU A 62 -6.70 -15.52 1.83
CA LEU A 62 -5.66 -16.05 0.94
C LEU A 62 -5.33 -17.51 1.25
N GLY A 63 -5.25 -17.88 2.53
CA GLY A 63 -5.09 -19.28 2.94
C GLY A 63 -6.26 -20.16 2.47
N LEU A 64 -7.50 -19.64 2.55
CA LEU A 64 -8.69 -20.33 2.08
C LEU A 64 -8.72 -20.42 0.55
N LEU A 65 -8.41 -19.34 -0.16
CA LEU A 65 -8.37 -19.28 -1.62
C LEU A 65 -7.30 -20.22 -2.18
N THR A 66 -6.09 -20.21 -1.60
CA THR A 66 -5.01 -21.12 -1.99
C THR A 66 -5.37 -22.57 -1.68
N GLY A 67 -6.02 -22.85 -0.55
CA GLY A 67 -6.53 -24.18 -0.22
C GLY A 67 -7.59 -24.68 -1.21
N VAL A 68 -8.55 -23.83 -1.60
CA VAL A 68 -9.58 -24.16 -2.59
C VAL A 68 -8.96 -24.36 -3.98
N LEU A 69 -8.05 -23.48 -4.41
CA LEU A 69 -7.32 -23.62 -5.68
C LEU A 69 -6.52 -24.92 -5.72
N MET A 70 -5.82 -25.26 -4.64
CA MET A 70 -5.09 -26.52 -4.53
C MET A 70 -6.04 -27.73 -4.61
N THR A 71 -7.20 -27.65 -3.98
CA THR A 71 -8.21 -28.71 -4.01
C THR A 71 -8.83 -28.88 -5.40
N LEU A 72 -9.10 -27.78 -6.12
CA LEU A 72 -9.59 -27.80 -7.50
C LEU A 72 -8.53 -28.30 -8.47
N PHE A 73 -7.26 -27.93 -8.27
CA PHE A 73 -6.14 -28.43 -9.06
C PHE A 73 -5.93 -29.93 -8.85
N LEU A 74 -5.99 -30.40 -7.60
CA LEU A 74 -5.94 -31.83 -7.27
C LEU A 74 -7.12 -32.58 -7.88
N ARG A 75 -8.34 -32.03 -7.81
CA ARG A 75 -9.55 -32.63 -8.41
C ARG A 75 -9.46 -32.68 -9.93
N HIS A 76 -9.00 -31.61 -10.58
CA HIS A 76 -8.80 -31.56 -12.02
C HIS A 76 -7.74 -32.57 -12.46
N LYS A 77 -6.61 -32.64 -11.73
CA LYS A 77 -5.55 -33.63 -12.00
C LYS A 77 -6.06 -35.06 -11.79
N PHE A 78 -6.89 -35.30 -10.77
CA PHE A 78 -7.48 -36.61 -10.51
C PHE A 78 -8.47 -37.03 -11.61
N ASN A 79 -9.30 -36.11 -12.09
CA ASN A 79 -10.20 -36.35 -13.20
C ASN A 79 -9.44 -36.58 -14.51
N ARG A 80 -8.36 -35.83 -14.75
CA ARG A 80 -7.49 -36.02 -15.93
C ARG A 80 -6.76 -37.35 -15.88
N MET A 81 -6.27 -37.78 -14.72
CA MET A 81 -5.76 -39.14 -14.55
C MET A 81 -6.84 -40.18 -14.84
N LYS A 82 -8.08 -39.97 -14.38
CA LYS A 82 -9.20 -40.88 -14.63
C LYS A 82 -9.54 -41.01 -16.12
N GLU A 83 -9.43 -39.92 -16.89
CA GLU A 83 -9.61 -39.91 -18.35
C GLU A 83 -8.42 -40.59 -19.07
N GLU A 84 -7.19 -40.31 -18.66
CA GLU A 84 -5.97 -40.97 -19.17
C GLU A 84 -5.95 -42.50 -18.86
N PHE A 85 -6.62 -42.94 -17.78
CA PHE A 85 -6.81 -44.35 -17.44
C PHE A 85 -7.80 -45.09 -18.37
N VAL A 86 -8.71 -44.38 -19.06
CA VAL A 86 -9.72 -44.98 -19.93
C VAL A 86 -9.21 -45.20 -21.37
N GLU A 87 -8.23 -44.42 -21.84
CA GLU A 87 -7.75 -44.51 -23.23
C GLU A 87 -6.54 -45.43 -23.47
N THR A 88 -5.93 -46.04 -22.45
CA THR A 88 -4.57 -46.60 -22.61
C THR A 88 -4.47 -48.13 -22.52
N ARG A 89 -4.96 -48.85 -23.54
CA ARG A 89 -4.21 -50.01 -24.10
C ARG A 89 -3.25 -49.36 -25.11
N VAL A 90 -1.93 -49.38 -24.97
CA VAL A 90 -1.04 -50.51 -25.30
C VAL A 90 0.31 -50.30 -24.58
N TYR A 91 0.36 -50.74 -23.33
CA TYR A 91 1.37 -51.61 -22.70
C TYR A 91 2.89 -51.29 -22.73
N LYS A 92 3.46 -50.47 -23.62
CA LYS A 92 4.93 -50.24 -23.69
C LYS A 92 5.43 -48.91 -23.11
N SER A 93 4.63 -47.84 -23.14
CA SER A 93 4.92 -46.61 -22.36
C SER A 93 4.53 -46.71 -20.88
N VAL A 94 3.71 -47.71 -20.53
CA VAL A 94 3.13 -47.91 -19.19
C VAL A 94 4.22 -48.13 -18.14
N LYS A 95 5.28 -48.90 -18.43
CA LYS A 95 6.29 -49.25 -17.40
C LYS A 95 7.14 -48.06 -16.93
N ASN A 96 7.39 -47.08 -17.81
CA ASN A 96 8.17 -45.89 -17.47
C ASN A 96 7.30 -44.75 -16.90
N LEU A 97 6.05 -44.60 -17.36
CA LEU A 97 5.08 -43.66 -16.79
C LEU A 97 4.61 -44.10 -15.39
N THR A 98 4.32 -45.38 -15.17
CA THR A 98 3.95 -45.90 -13.84
C THR A 98 5.04 -45.70 -12.81
N MET A 99 6.32 -45.81 -13.19
CA MET A 99 7.44 -45.57 -12.28
C MET A 99 7.58 -44.09 -11.93
N ILE A 100 7.29 -43.17 -12.87
CA ILE A 100 7.30 -41.73 -12.61
C ILE A 100 6.12 -41.34 -11.71
N ASP A 101 4.93 -41.89 -11.95
CA ASP A 101 3.73 -41.60 -11.14
C ASP A 101 3.84 -42.20 -9.74
N VAL A 102 4.36 -43.42 -9.60
CA VAL A 102 4.65 -44.02 -8.29
C VAL A 102 5.71 -43.21 -7.54
N ARG A 103 6.76 -42.73 -8.22
CA ARG A 103 7.77 -41.86 -7.61
C ARG A 103 7.20 -40.52 -7.15
N HIS A 104 6.34 -39.88 -7.94
CA HIS A 104 5.67 -38.65 -7.53
C HIS A 104 4.71 -38.88 -6.37
N PHE A 105 3.93 -39.97 -6.40
CA PHE A 105 3.05 -40.33 -5.30
C PHE A 105 3.83 -40.59 -4.02
N LEU A 106 4.94 -41.33 -4.10
CA LEU A 106 5.83 -41.59 -2.97
C LEU A 106 6.44 -40.29 -2.42
N PHE A 107 6.85 -39.37 -3.30
CA PHE A 107 7.36 -38.05 -2.89
C PHE A 107 6.29 -37.21 -2.17
N ILE A 108 5.06 -37.17 -2.68
CA ILE A 108 3.94 -36.48 -2.02
C ILE A 108 3.63 -37.13 -0.67
N LEU A 109 3.64 -38.47 -0.60
CA LEU A 109 3.39 -39.21 0.63
C LEU A 109 4.48 -38.94 1.68
N ILE A 110 5.75 -38.97 1.29
CA ILE A 110 6.89 -38.68 2.18
C ILE A 110 6.82 -37.24 2.68
N THR A 111 6.63 -36.26 1.79
CA THR A 111 6.51 -34.85 2.19
C THR A 111 5.29 -34.58 3.07
N PHE A 112 4.18 -35.29 2.86
CA PHE A 112 3.02 -35.23 3.75
C PHE A 112 3.32 -35.82 5.13
N ILE A 113 3.98 -36.98 5.21
CA ILE A 113 4.38 -37.59 6.48
C ILE A 113 5.37 -36.69 7.23
N GLU A 114 6.35 -36.11 6.54
CA GLU A 114 7.28 -35.12 7.10
C GLU A 114 6.52 -33.90 7.64
N PHE A 115 5.57 -33.35 6.87
CA PHE A 115 4.74 -32.24 7.33
C PHE A 115 3.92 -32.63 8.57
N VAL A 116 3.27 -33.79 8.57
CA VAL A 116 2.49 -34.28 9.71
C VAL A 116 3.39 -34.46 10.94
N ALA A 117 4.61 -34.98 10.78
CA ALA A 117 5.58 -35.14 11.87
C ALA A 117 6.09 -33.80 12.41
N ILE A 118 6.29 -32.79 11.55
CA ILE A 118 6.75 -31.44 11.93
C ILE A 118 5.59 -30.58 12.45
N SER A 119 4.35 -30.86 12.05
CA SER A 119 3.18 -30.04 12.36
C SER A 119 2.96 -29.77 13.86
N PRO A 120 3.14 -30.72 14.81
CA PRO A 120 2.92 -30.45 16.23
C PRO A 120 3.91 -29.42 16.78
N ILE A 121 5.14 -29.40 16.25
CA ILE A 121 6.18 -28.43 16.60
C ILE A 121 5.76 -27.05 16.06
N LEU A 122 5.34 -26.97 14.79
CA LEU A 122 4.87 -25.71 14.19
C LEU A 122 3.64 -25.15 14.92
N PHE A 123 2.67 -26.01 15.26
CA PHE A 123 1.50 -25.63 16.04
C PHE A 123 1.89 -25.14 17.43
N SER A 124 2.83 -25.81 18.11
CA SER A 124 3.33 -25.38 19.42
C SER A 124 3.98 -24.00 19.36
N ILE A 125 4.81 -23.74 18.34
CA ILE A 125 5.42 -22.43 18.09
C ILE A 125 4.34 -21.37 17.83
N PHE A 126 3.37 -21.68 16.96
CA PHE A 126 2.26 -20.77 16.65
C PHE A 126 1.41 -20.41 17.87
N TYR A 127 1.06 -21.42 18.68
CA TYR A 127 0.35 -21.21 19.95
C TYR A 127 1.20 -20.41 20.94
N GLY A 128 2.51 -20.66 21.00
CA GLY A 128 3.44 -19.85 21.79
C GLY A 128 3.38 -18.37 21.44
N PHE A 129 3.48 -18.02 20.16
CA PHE A 129 3.35 -16.64 19.70
C PHE A 129 1.97 -16.05 19.97
N LYS A 130 0.90 -16.83 19.81
CA LYS A 130 -0.47 -16.39 20.12
C LYS A 130 -0.63 -16.08 21.60
N CYS A 131 -0.13 -16.96 22.48
CA CYS A 131 -0.13 -16.76 23.92
C CYS A 131 0.69 -15.53 24.31
N TYR A 132 1.90 -15.37 23.74
CA TYR A 132 2.73 -14.18 23.97
C TYR A 132 2.01 -12.90 23.55
N ARG A 133 1.40 -12.87 22.36
CA ARG A 133 0.60 -11.71 21.89
C ARG A 133 -0.54 -11.37 22.86
N LEU A 134 -1.22 -12.38 23.40
CA LEU A 134 -2.28 -12.18 24.40
C LEU A 134 -1.73 -11.61 25.71
N VAL A 135 -0.61 -12.16 26.20
CA VAL A 135 0.07 -11.65 27.41
C VAL A 135 0.46 -10.19 27.21
N VAL A 136 1.08 -9.83 26.08
CA VAL A 136 1.44 -8.44 25.77
C VAL A 136 0.20 -7.54 25.74
N ALA A 137 -0.88 -7.95 25.06
CA ALA A 137 -2.11 -7.17 25.04
C ALA A 137 -2.69 -6.94 26.44
N CYS A 138 -2.67 -7.96 27.31
CA CYS A 138 -3.10 -7.86 28.70
C CYS A 138 -2.20 -6.92 29.52
N VAL A 139 -0.88 -7.03 29.38
CA VAL A 139 0.08 -6.15 30.07
C VAL A 139 -0.10 -4.69 29.65
N LEU A 140 -0.22 -4.42 28.35
CA LEU A 140 -0.44 -3.07 27.83
C LEU A 140 -1.79 -2.51 28.25
N LYS A 141 -2.86 -3.31 28.19
CA LYS A 141 -4.18 -2.90 28.67
C LYS A 141 -4.17 -2.58 30.17
N ARG A 142 -3.40 -3.32 30.97
CA ARG A 142 -3.25 -3.05 32.41
C ARG A 142 -2.42 -1.78 32.67
N ARG A 143 -1.36 -1.53 31.88
CA ARG A 143 -0.46 -0.38 32.04
C ARG A 143 -1.11 0.94 31.60
N TYR A 144 -1.81 0.93 30.47
CA TYR A 144 -2.38 2.13 29.85
C TYR A 144 -3.90 2.27 30.01
N GLY A 145 -4.57 1.25 30.55
CA GLY A 145 -6.00 1.30 30.87
C GLY A 145 -6.87 1.57 29.63
N SER A 146 -7.73 2.58 29.73
CA SER A 146 -8.64 3.01 28.65
C SER A 146 -7.93 3.60 27.43
N HIS A 147 -6.67 4.00 27.58
CA HIS A 147 -5.89 4.59 26.49
C HIS A 147 -5.38 3.55 25.50
N PHE A 148 -5.31 2.28 25.90
CA PHE A 148 -4.98 1.19 24.98
C PHE A 148 -6.14 0.89 24.03
N LYS A 149 -5.93 1.09 22.72
CA LYS A 149 -6.93 0.87 21.67
C LYS A 149 -6.74 -0.43 20.89
N GLY A 150 -5.80 -1.26 21.29
CA GLY A 150 -5.51 -2.55 20.66
C GLY A 150 -4.11 -2.60 20.06
N LEU A 151 -3.67 -3.82 19.77
CA LEU A 151 -2.48 -4.07 18.97
C LEU A 151 -2.75 -3.74 17.50
N LEU A 152 -1.72 -3.41 16.73
CA LEU A 152 -1.85 -3.30 15.28
C LEU A 152 -2.19 -4.69 14.67
N ASP A 153 -3.02 -4.66 13.63
CA ASP A 153 -3.39 -5.85 12.88
C ASP A 153 -2.21 -6.33 12.02
N GLY A 154 -2.14 -7.64 11.74
CA GLY A 154 -0.97 -8.26 11.11
C GLY A 154 -0.59 -7.63 9.75
N ALA A 155 -1.59 -7.22 8.96
CA ALA A 155 -1.36 -6.53 7.69
C ALA A 155 -0.78 -5.12 7.89
N ASP A 156 -1.22 -4.40 8.92
CA ASP A 156 -0.76 -3.04 9.23
C ASP A 156 0.65 -3.04 9.87
N VAL A 157 0.99 -4.11 10.60
CA VAL A 157 2.29 -4.26 11.27
C VAL A 157 3.44 -4.32 10.28
N VAL A 158 3.27 -4.98 9.12
CA VAL A 158 4.33 -5.07 8.10
C VAL A 158 4.78 -3.68 7.66
N TRP A 159 3.83 -2.75 7.54
CA TRP A 159 4.12 -1.36 7.17
C TRP A 159 4.70 -0.53 8.32
N ALA A 160 4.51 -0.94 9.57
CA ALA A 160 5.11 -0.29 10.73
C ALA A 160 6.58 -0.71 10.97
N ILE A 161 7.05 -1.78 10.31
CA ILE A 161 8.47 -2.17 10.33
C ILE A 161 9.19 -1.36 9.26
N GLU A 162 9.65 -0.18 9.64
CA GLU A 162 10.33 0.74 8.73
C GLU A 162 11.86 0.69 8.88
N ARG A 163 12.55 1.06 7.79
CA ARG A 163 13.96 1.46 7.84
C ARG A 163 14.05 2.96 7.53
N ASP A 164 15.11 3.62 7.98
CA ASP A 164 15.26 5.08 7.86
C ASP A 164 15.16 5.61 6.42
N ASN A 165 15.46 4.78 5.42
CA ASN A 165 15.45 5.13 3.99
C ASN A 165 14.23 4.60 3.21
N SER A 166 13.32 3.86 3.86
CA SER A 166 12.12 3.30 3.25
C SER A 166 11.03 3.20 4.30
N ARG A 167 10.29 4.30 4.42
CA ARG A 167 9.11 4.41 5.29
C ARG A 167 7.86 3.98 4.54
N GLY A 168 6.92 3.37 5.23
CA GLY A 168 5.63 2.93 4.69
C GLY A 168 4.70 4.11 4.45
N MET A 169 5.11 5.09 3.65
CA MET A 169 4.42 6.36 3.44
C MET A 169 3.71 6.41 2.09
N ILE A 170 2.43 6.78 2.12
CA ILE A 170 1.66 7.23 0.95
C ILE A 170 1.76 8.75 0.90
N ASN A 171 2.33 9.28 -0.18
CA ASN A 171 2.37 10.73 -0.43
C ASN A 171 1.47 11.04 -1.64
N ILE A 172 0.48 11.91 -1.43
CA ILE A 172 -0.41 12.41 -2.47
C ILE A 172 -0.18 13.90 -2.62
N MET A 173 0.16 14.34 -3.83
CA MET A 173 0.29 15.75 -4.17
C MET A 173 -0.94 16.21 -4.94
N ALA A 174 -1.56 17.28 -4.47
CA ALA A 174 -2.66 17.98 -5.12
C ALA A 174 -2.26 19.44 -5.38
N TYR A 175 -2.88 20.07 -6.37
CA TYR A 175 -2.70 21.48 -6.66
C TYR A 175 -4.02 22.22 -6.56
N ILE A 176 -3.97 23.44 -6.05
CA ILE A 176 -5.02 24.43 -6.24
C ILE A 176 -4.53 25.43 -7.27
N GLU A 177 -5.32 25.58 -8.34
CA GLU A 177 -5.03 26.50 -9.43
C GLU A 177 -5.74 27.84 -9.20
N GLU A 178 -5.00 28.94 -9.34
CA GLU A 178 -5.52 30.30 -9.30
C GLU A 178 -4.97 31.10 -10.51
N PRO A 179 -5.80 31.86 -11.24
CA PRO A 179 -5.30 32.71 -12.34
C PRO A 179 -4.35 33.80 -11.86
N VAL A 180 -3.29 34.09 -12.62
CA VAL A 180 -2.29 35.13 -12.26
C VAL A 180 -2.94 36.51 -12.09
N ALA A 181 -3.93 36.85 -12.92
CA ALA A 181 -4.64 38.13 -12.85
C ALA A 181 -5.34 38.37 -11.49
N LEU A 182 -5.82 37.31 -10.84
CA LEU A 182 -6.43 37.39 -9.50
C LEU A 182 -5.36 37.55 -8.41
N HIS A 183 -4.19 36.98 -8.61
CA HIS A 183 -3.08 37.09 -7.66
C HIS A 183 -2.51 38.51 -7.59
N ALA A 184 -2.41 39.20 -8.72
CA ALA A 184 -1.94 40.59 -8.76
C ALA A 184 -2.84 41.59 -8.00
N THR A 185 -4.11 41.21 -7.75
CA THR A 185 -5.10 42.05 -7.04
C THR A 185 -5.31 41.63 -5.59
N LYS A 186 -4.89 40.42 -5.19
CA LYS A 186 -4.97 39.93 -3.82
C LYS A 186 -3.61 39.95 -3.14
N GLU A 187 -3.52 40.71 -2.05
CA GLU A 187 -2.38 40.70 -1.13
C GLU A 187 -2.26 39.32 -0.44
N SER A 188 -1.47 38.40 -1.00
CA SER A 188 -0.83 37.26 -0.31
C SER A 188 -1.72 36.33 0.56
N SER A 189 -3.05 36.32 0.40
CA SER A 189 -3.96 35.63 1.33
C SER A 189 -4.28 34.18 0.97
N THR A 190 -4.06 33.73 -0.28
CA THR A 190 -4.58 32.45 -0.77
C THR A 190 -4.05 31.24 0.02
N CYS A 191 -2.75 31.19 0.33
CA CYS A 191 -2.18 30.03 1.04
C CYS A 191 -2.59 29.99 2.53
N ALA A 192 -2.76 31.15 3.16
CA ALA A 192 -3.23 31.25 4.54
C ALA A 192 -4.72 30.90 4.64
N GLU A 193 -5.54 31.40 3.71
CA GLU A 193 -6.95 31.03 3.59
C GLU A 193 -7.10 29.53 3.37
N LEU A 194 -6.30 28.95 2.46
CA LEU A 194 -6.31 27.51 2.19
C LEU A 194 -6.02 26.68 3.44
N LEU A 195 -4.94 27.01 4.15
CA LEU A 195 -4.57 26.31 5.38
C LEU A 195 -5.66 26.43 6.46
N LEU A 196 -6.26 27.62 6.61
CA LEU A 196 -7.38 27.82 7.53
C LEU A 196 -8.63 27.03 7.11
N VAL A 197 -8.95 26.98 5.82
CA VAL A 197 -10.09 26.21 5.28
C VAL A 197 -9.88 24.72 5.52
N LEU A 198 -8.68 24.19 5.27
CA LEU A 198 -8.34 22.79 5.51
C LEU A 198 -8.46 22.43 6.99
N ARG A 199 -7.86 23.24 7.87
CA ARG A 199 -7.98 23.08 9.34
C ARG A 199 -9.43 23.08 9.78
N LYS A 200 -10.21 24.10 9.39
CA LYS A 200 -11.63 24.20 9.76
C LYS A 200 -12.44 23.02 9.24
N ARG A 201 -12.25 22.61 7.98
CA ARG A 201 -13.01 21.51 7.37
C ARG A 201 -12.66 20.17 8.01
N ILE A 202 -11.38 19.89 8.26
CA ILE A 202 -10.94 18.63 8.86
C ILE A 202 -11.34 18.57 10.33
N SER A 203 -11.12 19.63 11.12
CA SER A 203 -11.56 19.66 12.52
C SER A 203 -13.07 19.48 12.64
N SER A 204 -13.86 20.18 11.81
CA SER A 204 -15.31 20.08 11.87
C SER A 204 -15.88 18.74 11.39
N ARG A 205 -15.17 18.00 10.53
CA ARG A 205 -15.64 16.71 10.00
C ARG A 205 -15.09 15.51 10.75
N LEU A 206 -13.82 15.53 11.11
CA LEU A 206 -13.09 14.37 11.61
C LEU A 206 -12.85 14.41 13.12
N MET A 207 -12.80 15.60 13.74
CA MET A 207 -12.52 15.75 15.18
C MET A 207 -13.78 15.96 16.04
N ARG A 208 -14.99 15.83 15.49
CA ARG A 208 -16.25 15.89 16.27
C ARG A 208 -16.42 14.67 17.18
N SER A 209 -17.21 14.82 18.25
CA SER A 209 -17.36 13.83 19.35
C SER A 209 -17.78 12.41 18.91
N ARG A 210 -18.48 12.27 17.78
CA ARG A 210 -18.64 11.00 17.07
C ARG A 210 -17.61 10.92 15.94
N GLN A 211 -16.38 10.54 16.29
CA GLN A 211 -15.33 10.30 15.31
C GLN A 211 -15.76 9.10 14.46
N THR A 212 -16.07 9.33 13.18
CA THR A 212 -16.33 8.25 12.21
C THR A 212 -15.09 7.42 11.95
N GLN A 213 -13.89 7.98 12.20
CA GLN A 213 -12.60 7.35 11.97
C GLN A 213 -11.58 7.71 13.09
N PRO A 214 -11.75 7.19 14.31
CA PRO A 214 -10.92 7.55 15.46
C PRO A 214 -9.45 7.13 15.30
N LYS A 215 -9.19 6.06 14.53
CA LYS A 215 -7.85 5.52 14.27
C LYS A 215 -6.87 6.57 13.71
N MET A 216 -7.35 7.56 12.95
CA MET A 216 -6.49 8.60 12.35
C MET A 216 -5.82 9.51 13.39
N PHE A 217 -6.41 9.64 14.57
CA PHE A 217 -5.90 10.48 15.65
C PHE A 217 -5.21 9.65 16.73
N TRP A 218 -5.13 8.33 16.56
CA TRP A 218 -4.39 7.49 17.47
C TRP A 218 -2.90 7.56 17.19
N LYS A 219 -2.14 7.54 18.27
CA LYS A 219 -0.69 7.46 18.26
C LYS A 219 -0.27 6.00 18.20
N ARG A 220 0.65 5.68 17.29
CA ARG A 220 1.31 4.38 17.21
C ARG A 220 2.48 4.33 18.18
N ASN A 221 2.55 3.29 18.98
CA ASN A 221 3.64 3.05 19.93
C ASN A 221 4.22 1.65 19.74
N LEU A 222 5.49 1.46 20.09
CA LEU A 222 6.18 0.18 20.07
C LEU A 222 6.58 -0.19 21.50
N GLU A 223 6.10 -1.32 22.00
CA GLU A 223 6.46 -1.80 23.34
C GLU A 223 6.34 -3.33 23.40
N LEU A 224 7.24 -3.98 24.15
CA LEU A 224 7.30 -5.46 24.25
C LEU A 224 7.37 -6.17 22.88
N GLY A 225 7.96 -5.49 21.87
CA GLY A 225 8.07 -6.01 20.50
C GLY A 225 6.78 -5.95 19.68
N TYR A 226 5.71 -5.31 20.18
CA TYR A 226 4.47 -5.13 19.44
C TYR A 226 4.12 -3.66 19.26
N TYR A 227 3.65 -3.35 18.05
CA TYR A 227 2.99 -2.08 17.79
C TYR A 227 1.57 -2.07 18.34
N TRP A 228 1.18 -0.95 18.93
CA TRP A 228 -0.15 -0.76 19.49
C TRP A 228 -0.64 0.68 19.34
N TRP A 229 -1.96 0.85 19.38
CA TRP A 229 -2.64 2.14 19.24
C TRP A 229 -2.99 2.75 20.59
N SER A 230 -2.73 4.04 20.75
CA SER A 230 -3.17 4.83 21.90
C SER A 230 -3.96 6.07 21.48
N ASP A 231 -4.92 6.50 22.28
CA ASP A 231 -5.60 7.80 22.10
C ASP A 231 -4.87 8.96 22.79
N LEU A 232 -3.69 8.72 23.37
CA LEU A 232 -2.81 9.72 23.97
C LEU A 232 -2.05 10.50 22.90
N SER A 233 -2.78 11.10 21.96
CA SER A 233 -2.23 12.09 21.05
C SER A 233 -2.39 13.48 21.67
N GLN A 234 -1.27 14.15 21.92
CA GLN A 234 -1.26 15.57 22.31
C GLN A 234 -1.32 16.50 21.11
N LEU A 235 -1.42 15.95 19.89
CA LEU A 235 -1.36 16.71 18.65
C LEU A 235 -2.67 17.46 18.42
N THR A 236 -2.55 18.74 18.09
CA THR A 236 -3.69 19.55 17.63
C THR A 236 -3.80 19.50 16.11
N ILE A 237 -4.88 20.05 15.55
CA ILE A 237 -5.04 20.08 14.08
C ILE A 237 -3.91 20.90 13.42
N GLU A 238 -3.37 21.88 14.13
CA GLU A 238 -2.27 22.70 13.69
C GLU A 238 -0.97 21.90 13.52
N ASP A 239 -0.78 20.83 14.31
CA ASP A 239 0.36 19.93 14.16
C ASP A 239 0.22 19.00 12.96
N TYR A 240 -1.01 18.58 12.65
CA TYR A 240 -1.31 17.75 11.50
C TYR A 240 -1.31 18.54 10.19
N ILE A 241 -1.75 19.81 10.21
CA ILE A 241 -1.89 20.64 9.01
C ILE A 241 -0.99 21.85 9.13
N ARG A 242 0.14 21.80 8.45
CA ARG A 242 1.23 22.78 8.56
C ARG A 242 1.57 23.37 7.20
N TYR A 243 2.30 24.46 7.22
CA TYR A 243 2.93 24.93 6.00
C TYR A 243 4.08 23.99 5.62
N LEU A 244 4.24 23.81 4.32
CA LEU A 244 5.49 23.32 3.76
C LEU A 244 6.60 24.34 4.06
N GLU A 245 7.81 23.83 4.31
CA GLU A 245 8.99 24.67 4.47
C GLU A 245 9.23 25.53 3.24
N TYR A 246 9.78 26.73 3.47
CA TYR A 246 10.02 27.68 2.40
C TYR A 246 11.10 27.15 1.46
N ILE A 247 10.79 27.07 0.18
CA ILE A 247 11.72 26.57 -0.85
C ILE A 247 12.54 27.78 -1.33
N PRO A 248 13.88 27.73 -1.29
CA PRO A 248 14.69 28.84 -1.75
C PRO A 248 14.48 29.10 -3.25
N VAL A 249 14.21 30.36 -3.56
CA VAL A 249 13.95 30.85 -4.92
C VAL A 249 15.17 31.65 -5.37
N GLY A 250 15.52 31.64 -6.66
CA GLY A 250 16.67 32.39 -7.15
C GLY A 250 16.47 33.90 -6.97
N GLU A 251 17.56 34.68 -6.92
CA GLU A 251 17.44 36.14 -6.89
C GLU A 251 16.63 36.63 -8.09
N GLY A 252 15.51 37.33 -7.83
CA GLY A 252 14.60 37.84 -8.86
C GLY A 252 13.50 36.87 -9.33
N GLU A 253 13.49 35.62 -8.86
CA GLU A 253 12.39 34.69 -9.12
C GLU A 253 11.29 34.85 -8.05
N GLN A 254 10.02 34.94 -8.48
CA GLN A 254 8.87 35.04 -7.56
C GLN A 254 8.20 33.68 -7.30
N TYR A 255 8.44 32.69 -8.17
CA TYR A 255 7.74 31.41 -8.20
C TYR A 255 8.70 30.24 -8.08
N ILE A 256 8.21 29.13 -7.53
CA ILE A 256 8.99 27.89 -7.45
C ILE A 256 8.90 27.09 -8.76
N ASP A 257 10.03 26.54 -9.19
CA ASP A 257 10.10 25.65 -10.36
C ASP A 257 9.70 24.21 -9.97
N GLU A 258 9.18 23.45 -10.93
CA GLU A 258 8.81 22.05 -10.77
C GLU A 258 9.99 21.20 -10.34
N ARG A 259 11.21 21.49 -10.82
CA ARG A 259 12.42 20.77 -10.40
C ARG A 259 12.70 20.93 -8.91
N LYS A 260 12.53 22.14 -8.38
CA LYS A 260 12.70 22.44 -6.94
C LYS A 260 11.62 21.72 -6.12
N LEU A 261 10.36 21.73 -6.60
CA LEU A 261 9.27 21.00 -5.96
C LEU A 261 9.52 19.48 -5.94
N ARG A 262 10.01 18.90 -7.05
CA ARG A 262 10.36 17.48 -7.13
C ARG A 262 11.48 17.09 -6.16
N ALA A 263 12.50 17.95 -6.00
CA ALA A 263 13.56 17.74 -5.03
C ALA A 263 13.01 17.72 -3.60
N VAL A 264 12.14 18.68 -3.27
CA VAL A 264 11.47 18.75 -1.97
C VAL A 264 10.56 17.54 -1.74
N MET A 265 9.83 17.06 -2.75
CA MET A 265 9.05 15.82 -2.63
C MET A 265 9.91 14.59 -2.37
N SER A 266 11.09 14.53 -2.97
CA SER A 266 12.07 13.46 -2.73
C SER A 266 12.53 13.45 -1.27
N GLU A 267 12.82 14.63 -0.71
CA GLU A 267 13.21 14.80 0.68
C GLU A 267 12.07 14.46 1.66
N ILE A 268 10.86 14.95 1.36
CA ILE A 268 9.67 14.71 2.17
C ILE A 268 9.32 13.23 2.26
N ASN A 269 9.62 12.44 1.23
CA ASN A 269 9.23 11.02 1.19
C ASN A 269 9.70 10.24 2.43
N ASN A 270 10.91 10.52 2.92
CA ASN A 270 11.52 9.83 4.08
C ASN A 270 11.47 10.63 5.39
N ARG A 271 10.88 11.83 5.37
CA ARG A 271 10.77 12.69 6.55
C ARG A 271 9.83 12.07 7.60
N ASN A 272 10.17 12.23 8.88
CA ASN A 272 9.30 11.82 9.98
C ASN A 272 7.94 12.53 9.95
N LEU A 273 6.89 11.80 10.36
CA LEU A 273 5.59 12.39 10.65
C LEU A 273 5.64 13.11 12.01
N PRO A 274 4.64 13.95 12.34
CA PRO A 274 4.52 14.58 13.66
C PRO A 274 4.69 13.61 14.86
N ALA A 275 5.09 14.18 16.00
CA ALA A 275 5.39 13.44 17.24
C ALA A 275 6.36 12.27 17.02
N GLU A 276 7.56 12.54 16.50
CA GLU A 276 8.61 11.52 16.30
C GLU A 276 8.14 10.33 15.46
N HIS A 277 7.39 10.59 14.39
CA HIS A 277 6.85 9.56 13.50
C HIS A 277 5.83 8.59 14.17
N SER A 278 5.25 9.00 15.28
CA SER A 278 4.18 8.24 15.96
C SER A 278 2.77 8.59 15.48
N SER A 279 2.60 9.74 14.81
CA SER A 279 1.35 10.07 14.13
C SER A 279 1.21 9.29 12.82
N SER A 280 -0.02 9.20 12.32
CA SER A 280 -0.35 8.39 11.13
C SER A 280 -0.50 9.21 9.85
N TRP A 281 -0.52 10.54 9.93
CA TRP A 281 -0.70 11.40 8.77
C TRP A 281 -0.28 12.85 9.06
N GLU A 282 -0.13 13.64 7.99
CA GLU A 282 -0.08 15.10 8.01
C GLU A 282 -0.49 15.69 6.63
N ILE A 283 -0.75 16.98 6.60
CA ILE A 283 -1.01 17.77 5.39
C ILE A 283 -0.06 18.97 5.39
N LEU A 284 0.72 19.11 4.33
CA LEU A 284 1.63 20.23 4.11
C LEU A 284 1.07 21.15 3.03
N VAL A 285 0.90 22.43 3.34
CA VAL A 285 0.39 23.45 2.42
C VAL A 285 1.55 24.33 1.93
N GLY A 286 1.77 24.35 0.62
CA GLY A 286 2.77 25.19 -0.03
C GLY A 286 2.49 26.67 0.17
N ARG A 287 3.49 27.42 0.61
CA ARG A 287 3.42 28.89 0.72
C ARG A 287 3.67 29.59 -0.60
N GLN A 288 4.43 28.94 -1.47
CA GLN A 288 4.89 29.49 -2.75
C GLN A 288 4.18 28.76 -3.89
N PRO A 289 3.62 29.49 -4.87
CA PRO A 289 3.00 28.87 -6.03
C PRO A 289 4.02 28.54 -7.10
N LEU A 290 3.69 27.53 -7.91
CA LEU A 290 4.34 27.23 -9.19
C LEU A 290 3.63 28.00 -10.29
N PHE A 291 4.37 28.63 -11.18
CA PHE A 291 3.79 29.31 -12.34
C PHE A 291 3.73 28.38 -13.55
N VAL A 292 2.53 28.18 -14.08
CA VAL A 292 2.26 27.38 -15.28
C VAL A 292 2.06 28.32 -16.46
N ARG A 293 3.13 28.49 -17.25
CA ARG A 293 3.19 29.47 -18.34
C ARG A 293 2.13 29.21 -19.41
N GLU A 294 1.79 27.95 -19.68
CA GLU A 294 0.87 27.58 -20.76
C GLU A 294 -0.57 28.02 -20.50
N ARG A 295 -0.95 28.17 -19.22
CA ARG A 295 -2.32 28.47 -18.80
C ARG A 295 -2.46 29.82 -18.09
N ASP A 296 -1.34 30.50 -17.85
CA ASP A 296 -1.27 31.69 -17.01
C ASP A 296 -1.88 31.46 -15.61
N MET A 297 -1.50 30.34 -14.99
CA MET A 297 -2.05 29.86 -13.72
C MET A 297 -0.96 29.68 -12.67
N LEU A 298 -1.29 30.01 -11.43
CA LEU A 298 -0.52 29.70 -10.24
C LEU A 298 -1.03 28.42 -9.58
N ARG A 299 -0.12 27.54 -9.21
CA ARG A 299 -0.42 26.26 -8.55
C ARG A 299 0.14 26.24 -7.14
N TYR A 300 -0.74 26.23 -6.15
CA TYR A 300 -0.35 26.01 -4.76
C TYR A 300 -0.31 24.51 -4.45
N PRO A 301 0.86 23.93 -4.12
CA PRO A 301 0.95 22.51 -3.82
C PRO A 301 0.38 22.20 -2.43
N ILE A 302 -0.37 21.10 -2.34
CA ILE A 302 -0.85 20.51 -1.10
C ILE A 302 -0.38 19.06 -1.07
N ILE A 303 0.34 18.68 -0.04
CA ILE A 303 0.90 17.34 0.11
C ILE A 303 0.20 16.66 1.26
N PHE A 304 -0.52 15.59 0.96
CA PHE A 304 -1.09 14.69 1.96
C PHE A 304 -0.11 13.55 2.17
N ARG A 305 0.30 13.35 3.42
CA ARG A 305 1.21 12.27 3.79
C ARG A 305 0.49 11.37 4.78
N VAL A 306 0.44 10.09 4.50
CA VAL A 306 -0.28 9.11 5.32
C VAL A 306 0.55 7.85 5.44
N HIS A 307 0.66 7.33 6.67
CA HIS A 307 1.34 6.09 6.91
C HIS A 307 0.44 4.90 6.52
N HIS A 308 0.99 3.91 5.80
CA HIS A 308 0.27 2.75 5.26
C HIS A 308 -0.44 1.92 6.34
N SER A 309 0.08 1.90 7.57
CA SER A 309 -0.59 1.26 8.72
C SER A 309 -1.94 1.86 9.09
N LEU A 310 -2.30 3.05 8.57
CA LEU A 310 -3.60 3.67 8.80
C LEU A 310 -4.66 3.23 7.78
N GLY A 311 -4.22 2.88 6.58
CA GLY A 311 -5.10 2.45 5.50
C GLY A 311 -4.43 2.54 4.14
N ASP A 312 -5.03 1.84 3.17
CA ASP A 312 -4.58 1.81 1.79
C ASP A 312 -5.01 3.10 1.03
N GLY A 313 -4.34 3.38 -0.10
CA GLY A 313 -4.55 4.58 -0.92
C GLY A 313 -6.01 4.76 -1.37
N VAL A 314 -6.76 3.67 -1.58
CA VAL A 314 -8.19 3.72 -1.92
C VAL A 314 -9.04 4.24 -0.75
N ALA A 315 -8.75 3.82 0.48
CA ALA A 315 -9.46 4.29 1.66
C ALA A 315 -9.19 5.79 1.88
N LEU A 316 -7.95 6.23 1.60
CA LEU A 316 -7.56 7.63 1.68
C LEU A 316 -8.23 8.50 0.60
N LEU A 317 -8.29 8.03 -0.65
CA LEU A 317 -9.01 8.72 -1.72
C LEU A 317 -10.51 8.81 -1.41
N ARG A 318 -11.12 7.77 -0.85
CA ARG A 318 -12.51 7.81 -0.39
C ARG A 318 -12.72 8.78 0.75
N LEU A 319 -11.75 8.97 1.64
CA LEU A 319 -11.83 9.99 2.68
C LEU A 319 -11.73 11.41 2.11
N LEU A 320 -10.86 11.63 1.12
CA LEU A 320 -10.61 12.95 0.53
C LEU A 320 -11.69 13.36 -0.50
N LEU A 321 -12.14 12.41 -1.33
CA LEU A 321 -13.09 12.62 -2.44
C LEU A 321 -14.50 12.14 -2.12
N GLY A 322 -14.69 11.41 -1.01
CA GLY A 322 -15.97 10.86 -0.61
C GLY A 322 -17.01 11.95 -0.43
N ARG A 323 -17.99 11.96 -1.33
CA ARG A 323 -19.25 12.66 -1.15
C ARG A 323 -20.02 11.93 -0.06
N ASN A 324 -20.13 12.54 1.13
CA ASN A 324 -21.02 12.03 2.17
C ASN A 324 -22.44 11.99 1.62
N ARG A 325 -23.10 10.84 1.76
CA ARG A 325 -24.56 10.77 1.82
C ARG A 325 -25.04 11.39 3.13
#